data_AF-A0A7X8GPS5-F1
#
_entry.id   AF-A0A7X8GPS5-F1
#
_cell.length_a   1.000
_cell.length_b   1.000
_cell.length_c   1.000
_cell.angle_alpha   90.00
_cell.angle_beta   90.00
_cell.angle_gamma   90.00
#
_symmetry.space_group_name_H-M   'P 1'
#
loop_
_entity.id
_entity.type
_entity.pdbx_description
1 polymer ?
#
loop_
_entity_poly.entity_id
_entity_poly.type
_entity_poly.pdbx_seq_one_letter_code
_entity_poly.pdbx_strand_id
1 'polypeptide(L)'
;MKKDQKLREKVSQWLEEAYETDDDRTCETLAQNVLSVSPDNPEALLLLAEVFQGNEQEYQERLRHVLRVLRDPDPDWLGLLSEGCLPEWLKAASLQRLAFSLLGNENSTEEELSEALSLSGELMEIDPEGQTLGRLLHYGALLRLGRYREALKETMADPEDSPERAYTRALASFRLSGPCAEAYKAVCSAIRTDPDLPFLMTGIWELDDEPSEESDRAHAMALVFGPLLEQDEQTAAWFNTPILIFGFLTERLPEEMAQSLEPQLDEAGMGDMLKIAQGQLDALLQQDTEQDPDRIDDLAAEILAQMGDF
;
A
#
# COMPACT_ATOMS: atom_id res chain seq x y z
N MET A 1 -6.16 18.32 42.08
CA MET A 1 -6.85 17.01 42.31
C MET A 1 -8.30 16.99 41.80
N LYS A 2 -9.32 17.54 42.50
CA LYS A 2 -10.71 17.48 41.99
C LYS A 2 -10.99 18.29 40.71
N LYS A 3 -10.23 19.36 40.46
CA LYS A 3 -10.37 20.20 39.25
C LYS A 3 -9.73 19.52 38.03
N ASP A 4 -8.56 18.92 38.22
CA ASP A 4 -7.81 18.21 37.17
C ASP A 4 -8.54 16.93 36.75
N GLN A 5 -9.17 16.21 37.70
CA GLN A 5 -9.99 15.04 37.39
C GLN A 5 -11.22 15.38 36.53
N LYS A 6 -11.94 16.46 36.86
CA LYS A 6 -13.09 16.91 36.05
C LYS A 6 -12.70 17.38 34.66
N LEU A 7 -11.52 18.01 34.53
CA LEU A 7 -11.00 18.41 33.22
C LEU A 7 -10.68 17.18 32.39
N ARG A 8 -10.01 16.18 32.98
CA ARG A 8 -9.69 14.92 32.32
C ARG A 8 -10.95 14.19 31.84
N GLU A 9 -11.93 13.99 32.72
CA GLU A 9 -13.22 13.37 32.36
C GLU A 9 -13.89 14.09 31.18
N LYS A 10 -13.83 15.43 31.16
CA LYS A 10 -14.41 16.24 30.08
C LYS A 10 -13.64 16.09 28.76
N VAL A 11 -12.30 16.06 28.81
CA VAL A 11 -11.46 15.88 27.61
C VAL A 11 -11.64 14.49 27.03
N SER A 12 -11.64 13.45 27.87
CA SER A 12 -11.89 12.08 27.42
C SER A 12 -13.26 11.95 26.75
N GLN A 13 -14.31 12.55 27.32
CA GLN A 13 -15.63 12.57 26.68
C GLN A 13 -15.60 13.25 25.30
N TRP A 14 -14.90 14.37 25.15
CA TRP A 14 -14.78 15.04 23.86
C TRP A 14 -14.05 14.19 22.81
N LEU A 15 -13.00 13.48 23.21
CA LEU A 15 -12.23 12.62 22.31
C LEU A 15 -13.03 11.36 21.92
N GLU A 16 -13.70 10.72 22.88
CA GLU A 16 -14.60 9.58 22.63
C GLU A 16 -15.71 9.96 21.65
N GLU A 17 -16.42 11.07 21.89
CA GLU A 17 -17.46 11.57 20.98
C GLU A 17 -16.90 11.94 19.59
N ALA A 18 -15.64 12.36 19.50
CA ALA A 18 -15.00 12.69 18.23
C ALA A 18 -14.63 11.44 17.41
N TYR A 19 -14.28 10.33 18.05
CA TYR A 19 -14.05 9.05 17.37
C TYR A 19 -15.35 8.36 16.93
N GLU A 20 -16.45 8.55 17.65
CA GLU A 20 -17.73 7.90 17.37
C GLU A 20 -18.59 8.63 16.32
N THR A 21 -18.23 9.87 15.96
CA THR A 21 -19.05 10.68 15.04
C THR A 21 -18.62 10.52 13.59
N ASP A 22 -19.60 10.32 12.71
CA ASP A 22 -19.40 10.34 11.24
C ASP A 22 -19.47 11.76 10.64
N ASP A 23 -19.64 12.82 11.45
CA ASP A 23 -19.74 14.20 10.98
C ASP A 23 -18.42 14.96 11.22
N ASP A 24 -17.68 15.21 10.15
CA ASP A 24 -16.41 15.97 10.13
C ASP A 24 -16.47 17.27 10.93
N ARG A 25 -17.58 18.01 10.85
CA ARG A 25 -17.75 19.28 11.57
C ARG A 25 -17.89 19.11 13.07
N THR A 26 -18.56 18.04 13.50
CA THR A 26 -18.71 17.68 14.91
C THR A 26 -17.36 17.24 15.46
N CYS A 27 -16.64 16.37 14.75
CA CYS A 27 -15.28 15.96 15.11
C CYS A 27 -14.34 17.18 15.21
N GLU A 28 -14.35 18.08 14.22
CA GLU A 28 -13.56 19.32 14.24
C GLU A 28 -13.85 20.17 15.49
N THR A 29 -15.13 20.36 15.82
CA THR A 29 -15.55 21.16 16.97
C THR A 29 -15.08 20.54 18.30
N LEU A 30 -15.18 19.21 18.42
CA LEU A 30 -14.76 18.47 19.61
C LEU A 30 -13.24 18.52 19.79
N ALA A 31 -12.47 18.29 18.72
CA ALA A 31 -11.02 18.40 18.75
C ALA A 31 -10.57 19.84 19.10
N GLN A 32 -11.22 20.88 18.55
CA GLN A 32 -10.96 22.27 18.94
C GLN A 32 -11.25 22.55 20.42
N ASN A 33 -12.28 21.92 21.00
CA ASN A 33 -12.55 22.03 22.43
C ASN A 33 -11.41 21.47 23.28
N VAL A 34 -10.83 20.32 22.88
CA VAL A 34 -9.64 19.74 23.53
C VAL A 34 -8.46 20.71 23.43
N LEU A 35 -8.18 21.24 22.22
CA LEU A 35 -7.06 22.18 22.02
C LEU A 35 -7.24 23.50 22.76
N SER A 36 -8.47 23.91 23.07
CA SER A 36 -8.72 25.12 23.88
C SER A 36 -8.21 24.99 25.33
N VAL A 37 -8.10 23.76 25.84
CA VAL A 37 -7.61 23.46 27.21
C VAL A 37 -6.22 22.83 27.21
N SER A 38 -5.83 22.17 26.13
CA SER A 38 -4.53 21.54 25.92
C SER A 38 -4.05 21.81 24.49
N PRO A 39 -3.45 22.98 24.21
CA PRO A 39 -3.13 23.44 22.85
C PRO A 39 -2.25 22.50 22.03
N ASP A 40 -1.37 21.76 22.68
CA ASP A 40 -0.47 20.79 22.05
C ASP A 40 -0.94 19.34 22.30
N ASN A 41 -2.25 19.08 22.41
CA ASN A 41 -2.75 17.70 22.52
C ASN A 41 -2.60 16.98 21.16
N PRO A 42 -1.73 15.97 21.03
CA PRO A 42 -1.44 15.36 19.73
C PRO A 42 -2.60 14.54 19.16
N GLU A 43 -3.47 13.98 20.02
CA GLU A 43 -4.64 13.21 19.61
C GLU A 43 -5.68 14.11 18.93
N ALA A 44 -5.99 15.26 19.54
CA ALA A 44 -6.87 16.25 18.96
C ALA A 44 -6.26 16.93 17.71
N LEU A 45 -4.94 17.17 17.69
CA LEU A 45 -4.26 17.67 16.49
C LEU A 45 -4.34 16.67 15.32
N LEU A 46 -4.23 15.37 15.60
CA LEU A 46 -4.37 14.32 14.59
C LEU A 46 -5.81 14.24 14.06
N LEU A 47 -6.82 14.24 14.94
CA LEU A 47 -8.23 14.30 14.53
C LEU A 47 -8.52 15.50 13.63
N LEU A 48 -7.97 16.68 13.95
CA LEU A 48 -8.09 17.87 13.09
C LEU A 48 -7.38 17.74 11.73
N ALA A 49 -6.33 16.92 11.64
CA ALA A 49 -5.70 16.62 10.37
C ALA A 49 -6.57 15.65 9.54
N GLU A 50 -7.22 14.69 10.17
CA GLU A 50 -8.05 13.67 9.49
C GLU A 50 -9.30 14.27 8.83
N VAL A 51 -9.99 15.17 9.50
CA VAL A 51 -11.20 15.83 8.95
C VAL A 51 -10.88 17.06 8.08
N PHE A 52 -9.60 17.29 7.78
CA PHE A 52 -9.17 18.47 7.05
C PHE A 52 -9.45 18.34 5.55
N GLN A 53 -10.32 19.22 5.04
CA GLN A 53 -10.71 19.24 3.62
C GLN A 53 -9.99 20.32 2.79
N GLY A 54 -8.81 20.76 3.23
CA GLY A 54 -8.02 21.76 2.52
C GLY A 54 -7.05 21.16 1.50
N ASN A 55 -5.94 21.86 1.23
CA ASN A 55 -4.94 21.38 0.28
C ASN A 55 -3.91 20.44 0.93
N GLU A 56 -3.29 19.59 0.10
CA GLU A 56 -2.34 18.57 0.54
C GLU A 56 -1.17 19.12 1.36
N GLN A 57 -0.64 20.29 0.97
CA GLN A 57 0.49 20.89 1.67
C GLN A 57 0.11 21.28 3.11
N GLU A 58 -1.06 21.89 3.30
CA GLU A 58 -1.55 22.21 4.65
C GLU A 58 -1.85 20.96 5.48
N TYR A 59 -2.32 19.89 4.86
CA TYR A 59 -2.51 18.59 5.51
C TYR A 59 -1.17 18.02 6.02
N GLN A 60 -0.15 17.99 5.17
CA GLN A 60 1.20 17.55 5.54
C GLN A 60 1.78 18.40 6.68
N GLU A 61 1.54 19.72 6.67
CA GLU A 61 2.04 20.66 7.68
C GLU A 61 1.42 20.39 9.06
N ARG A 62 0.15 20.00 9.08
CA ARG A 62 -0.56 19.57 10.29
C ARG A 62 0.04 18.27 10.84
N LEU A 63 0.29 17.27 9.99
CA LEU A 63 0.92 16.02 10.42
C LEU A 63 2.36 16.24 10.92
N ARG A 64 3.15 17.08 10.24
CA ARG A 64 4.48 17.51 10.71
C ARG A 64 4.38 18.23 12.06
N HIS A 65 3.31 18.96 12.34
CA HIS A 65 3.08 19.56 13.64
C HIS A 65 2.81 18.51 14.73
N VAL A 66 1.93 17.53 14.46
CA VAL A 66 1.66 16.40 15.38
C VAL A 66 2.96 15.67 15.74
N LEU A 67 3.77 15.33 14.74
CA LEU A 67 5.06 14.64 14.94
C LEU A 67 6.06 15.47 15.76
N ARG A 68 6.07 16.81 15.60
CA ARG A 68 6.90 17.70 16.42
C ARG A 68 6.47 17.69 17.88
N VAL A 69 5.16 17.70 18.15
CA VAL A 69 4.61 17.61 19.52
C VAL A 69 4.96 16.26 20.16
N LEU A 70 4.80 15.17 19.41
CA LEU A 70 5.09 13.82 19.90
C LEU A 70 6.57 13.54 20.15
N ARG A 71 7.48 14.32 19.54
CA ARG A 71 8.93 14.18 19.75
C ARG A 71 9.36 14.54 21.17
N ASP A 72 8.68 15.50 21.79
CA ASP A 72 9.00 16.01 23.12
C ASP A 72 7.77 15.90 24.03
N PRO A 73 7.50 14.72 24.63
CA PRO A 73 6.30 14.50 25.42
C PRO A 73 6.16 15.44 26.63
N ASP A 74 4.99 16.08 26.74
CA ASP A 74 4.67 17.00 27.84
C ASP A 74 3.63 16.38 28.80
N PRO A 75 3.88 16.37 30.12
CA PRO A 75 2.91 15.91 31.11
C PRO A 75 1.51 16.53 30.99
N ASP A 76 1.40 17.76 30.50
CA ASP A 76 0.15 18.50 30.38
C ASP A 76 -0.83 17.83 29.41
N TRP A 77 -0.36 17.39 28.24
CA TRP A 77 -1.20 16.66 27.29
C TRP A 77 -1.20 15.15 27.51
N LEU A 78 -0.12 14.57 28.05
CA LEU A 78 -0.06 13.13 28.36
C LEU A 78 -1.16 12.71 29.33
N GLY A 79 -1.50 13.57 30.29
CA GLY A 79 -2.59 13.32 31.25
C GLY A 79 -4.00 13.47 30.66
N LEU A 80 -4.13 13.88 29.40
CA LEU A 80 -5.36 14.27 28.72
C LEU A 80 -5.58 13.50 27.40
N LEU A 81 -4.86 12.41 27.17
CA LEU A 81 -5.18 11.45 26.11
C LEU A 81 -6.41 10.60 26.48
N SER A 82 -7.06 10.01 25.48
CA SER A 82 -8.12 9.02 25.69
C SER A 82 -7.61 7.79 26.45
N GLU A 83 -8.52 7.09 27.13
CA GLU A 83 -8.14 5.88 27.85
C GLU A 83 -7.59 4.82 26.88
N GLY A 84 -6.40 4.29 27.18
CA GLY A 84 -5.73 3.30 26.34
C GLY A 84 -4.95 3.88 25.16
N CYS A 85 -5.11 5.18 24.85
CA CYS A 85 -4.33 5.84 23.80
C CYS A 85 -2.85 5.98 24.21
N LEU A 86 -1.95 5.46 23.38
CA LEU A 86 -0.51 5.55 23.59
C LEU A 86 0.12 6.58 22.62
N PRO A 87 1.06 7.43 23.07
CA PRO A 87 1.76 8.36 22.19
C PRO A 87 2.42 7.70 20.97
N GLU A 88 2.92 6.47 21.15
CA GLU A 88 3.52 5.67 20.08
C GLU A 88 2.53 5.33 18.97
N TRP A 89 1.25 5.09 19.31
CA TRP A 89 0.20 4.84 18.32
C TRP A 89 -0.14 6.09 17.52
N LEU A 90 -0.27 7.24 18.19
CA LEU A 90 -0.46 8.52 17.53
C LEU A 90 0.71 8.86 16.60
N LYS A 91 1.93 8.52 17.03
CA LYS A 91 3.14 8.69 16.24
C LYS A 91 3.13 7.79 15.02
N ALA A 92 2.85 6.50 15.18
CA ALA A 92 2.76 5.56 14.06
C ALA A 92 1.70 5.99 13.04
N ALA A 93 0.50 6.36 13.50
CA ALA A 93 -0.59 6.85 12.67
C ALA A 93 -0.20 8.11 11.88
N SER A 94 0.51 9.05 12.52
CA SER A 94 0.96 10.30 11.90
C SER A 94 2.09 10.07 10.89
N LEU A 95 3.07 9.20 11.22
CA LEU A 95 4.15 8.81 10.32
C LEU A 95 3.59 8.17 9.06
N GLN A 96 2.69 7.20 9.22
CA GLN A 96 2.07 6.49 8.10
C GLN A 96 1.32 7.44 7.17
N ARG A 97 0.43 8.29 7.72
CA ARG A 97 -0.36 9.25 6.94
C ARG A 97 0.52 10.25 6.19
N LEU A 98 1.56 10.78 6.84
CA LEU A 98 2.46 11.74 6.22
C LEU A 98 3.31 11.09 5.13
N ALA A 99 3.90 9.93 5.42
CA ALA A 99 4.69 9.20 4.42
C ALA A 99 3.83 8.78 3.21
N PHE A 100 2.60 8.34 3.44
CA PHE A 100 1.65 8.02 2.36
C PHE A 100 1.32 9.25 1.52
N SER A 101 0.96 10.37 2.14
CA SER A 101 0.70 11.65 1.46
C SER A 101 1.88 12.12 0.61
N LEU A 102 3.10 12.07 1.15
CA LEU A 102 4.32 12.45 0.43
C LEU A 102 4.62 11.50 -0.75
N LEU A 103 4.20 10.24 -0.67
CA LEU A 103 4.35 9.27 -1.76
C LEU A 103 3.22 9.30 -2.79
N GLY A 104 2.02 9.71 -2.40
CA GLY A 104 0.84 9.73 -3.29
C GLY A 104 0.88 10.83 -4.35
N ASN A 105 1.67 11.89 -4.14
CA ASN A 105 1.76 12.99 -5.10
C ASN A 105 2.71 12.63 -6.27
N GLU A 106 2.20 12.58 -7.49
CA GLU A 106 3.00 12.31 -8.71
C GLU A 106 4.16 13.30 -8.87
N ASN A 107 4.00 14.54 -8.39
CA ASN A 107 4.97 15.62 -8.49
C ASN A 107 5.86 15.78 -7.26
N SER A 108 5.89 14.80 -6.34
CA SER A 108 6.77 14.84 -5.18
C SER A 108 8.23 15.08 -5.58
N THR A 109 8.85 16.02 -4.88
CA THR A 109 10.26 16.35 -5.00
C THR A 109 11.14 15.27 -4.37
N GLU A 110 12.42 15.25 -4.73
CA GLU A 110 13.40 14.34 -4.11
C GLU A 110 13.51 14.55 -2.59
N GLU A 111 13.29 15.78 -2.12
CA GLU A 111 13.29 16.13 -0.69
C GLU A 111 12.09 15.49 0.03
N GLU A 112 10.89 15.62 -0.53
CA GLU A 112 9.66 15.00 0.00
C GLU A 112 9.74 13.47 0.01
N LEU A 113 10.29 12.89 -1.06
CA LEU A 113 10.49 11.44 -1.14
C LEU A 113 11.55 10.95 -0.13
N SER A 114 12.60 11.74 0.10
CA SER A 114 13.61 11.45 1.13
C SER A 114 13.03 11.56 2.54
N GLU A 115 12.13 12.52 2.77
CA GLU A 115 11.38 12.61 4.03
C GLU A 115 10.47 11.40 4.20
N ALA A 116 9.71 10.99 3.18
CA ALA A 116 8.87 9.79 3.23
C ALA A 116 9.68 8.53 3.56
N LEU A 117 10.89 8.39 2.99
CA LEU A 117 11.80 7.30 3.31
C LEU A 117 12.24 7.32 4.79
N SER A 118 12.56 8.51 5.32
CA SER A 118 12.93 8.66 6.74
C SER A 118 11.77 8.32 7.68
N LEU A 119 10.57 8.82 7.38
CA LEU A 119 9.37 8.62 8.19
C LEU A 119 8.94 7.15 8.20
N SER A 120 8.97 6.48 7.05
CA SER A 120 8.64 5.06 6.93
C SER A 120 9.67 4.16 7.62
N GLY A 121 10.97 4.54 7.59
CA GLY A 121 12.00 3.85 8.37
C GLY A 121 11.76 3.94 9.87
N GLU A 122 11.41 5.13 10.38
CA GLU A 122 11.03 5.31 11.78
C GLU A 122 9.76 4.53 12.14
N LEU A 123 8.79 4.45 11.22
CA LEU A 123 7.57 3.66 11.40
C LEU A 123 7.89 2.16 11.55
N MET A 124 8.78 1.61 10.74
CA MET A 124 9.23 0.21 10.84
C MET A 124 9.95 -0.10 12.16
N GLU A 125 10.61 0.89 12.77
CA GLU A 125 11.22 0.72 14.10
C GLU A 125 10.18 0.67 15.23
N ILE A 126 9.09 1.43 15.09
CA ILE A 126 7.98 1.50 16.07
C ILE A 126 7.09 0.26 15.98
N ASP A 127 6.88 -0.26 14.77
CA ASP A 127 6.07 -1.43 14.48
C ASP A 127 6.90 -2.52 13.78
N PRO A 128 7.75 -3.26 14.52
CA PRO A 128 8.53 -4.36 13.97
C PRO A 128 7.67 -5.56 13.57
N GLU A 129 6.42 -5.64 14.04
CA GLU A 129 5.48 -6.72 13.72
C GLU A 129 4.81 -6.51 12.35
N GLY A 130 4.85 -5.29 11.81
CA GLY A 130 4.34 -4.98 10.46
C GLY A 130 2.81 -4.89 10.37
N GLN A 131 2.17 -4.46 11.47
CA GLN A 131 0.74 -4.16 11.53
C GLN A 131 0.38 -2.89 10.71
N THR A 132 1.35 -2.00 10.54
CA THR A 132 1.27 -0.76 9.77
C THR A 132 1.75 -0.96 8.33
N LEU A 133 1.58 0.07 7.50
CA LEU A 133 2.08 0.13 6.13
C LEU A 133 3.59 0.49 6.04
N GLY A 134 4.34 0.41 7.14
CA GLY A 134 5.74 0.84 7.20
C GLY A 134 6.62 0.26 6.09
N ARG A 135 6.54 -1.07 5.86
CA ARG A 135 7.31 -1.75 4.80
C ARG A 135 6.93 -1.27 3.40
N LEU A 136 5.63 -1.19 3.12
CA LEU A 136 5.11 -0.70 1.83
C LEU A 136 5.65 0.70 1.52
N LEU A 137 5.51 1.61 2.49
CA LEU A 137 5.91 3.01 2.33
C LEU A 137 7.42 3.14 2.20
N HIS A 138 8.18 2.34 2.94
CA HIS A 138 9.64 2.35 2.86
C HIS A 138 10.14 1.91 1.48
N TYR A 139 9.65 0.76 1.01
CA TYR A 139 10.01 0.26 -0.31
C TYR A 139 9.50 1.18 -1.43
N GLY A 140 8.28 1.69 -1.33
CA GLY A 140 7.72 2.66 -2.27
C GLY A 140 8.60 3.91 -2.39
N ALA A 141 9.08 4.45 -1.26
CA ALA A 141 10.00 5.59 -1.25
C ALA A 141 11.35 5.27 -1.91
N LEU A 142 11.95 4.11 -1.63
CA LEU A 142 13.19 3.69 -2.31
C LEU A 142 13.01 3.58 -3.82
N LEU A 143 11.89 3.02 -4.29
CA LEU A 143 11.60 2.87 -5.70
C LEU A 143 11.38 4.22 -6.39
N ARG A 144 10.61 5.13 -5.78
CA ARG A 144 10.38 6.48 -6.31
C ARG A 144 11.65 7.34 -6.34
N LEU A 145 12.57 7.14 -5.39
CA LEU A 145 13.91 7.77 -5.37
C LEU A 145 14.89 7.13 -6.37
N GLY A 146 14.52 6.07 -7.07
CA GLY A 146 15.44 5.34 -7.96
C GLY A 146 16.53 4.55 -7.23
N ARG A 147 16.38 4.32 -5.91
CA ARG A 147 17.33 3.58 -5.06
C ARG A 147 17.16 2.06 -5.20
N TYR A 148 17.05 1.57 -6.42
CA TYR A 148 16.68 0.17 -6.72
C TYR A 148 17.64 -0.88 -6.14
N ARG A 149 18.95 -0.59 -6.10
CA ARG A 149 19.95 -1.51 -5.51
C ARG A 149 19.74 -1.70 -4.01
N GLU A 150 19.31 -0.64 -3.35
CA GLU A 150 19.03 -0.66 -1.92
C GLU A 150 17.71 -1.35 -1.63
N ALA A 151 16.67 -1.05 -2.40
CA ALA A 151 15.41 -1.80 -2.35
C ALA A 151 15.64 -3.32 -2.50
N LEU A 152 16.45 -3.76 -3.46
CA LEU A 152 16.82 -5.18 -3.58
C LEU A 152 17.58 -5.71 -2.36
N LYS A 153 18.54 -4.94 -1.84
CA LYS A 153 19.32 -5.36 -0.67
C LYS A 153 18.42 -5.53 0.57
N GLU A 154 17.46 -4.64 0.76
CA GLU A 154 16.54 -4.69 1.90
C GLU A 154 15.53 -5.83 1.76
N THR A 155 14.94 -6.00 0.57
CA THR A 155 14.06 -7.17 0.33
C THR A 155 14.78 -8.51 0.47
N MET A 156 16.11 -8.57 0.27
CA MET A 156 16.90 -9.78 0.54
C MET A 156 17.19 -10.00 2.04
N ALA A 157 17.18 -8.93 2.83
CA ALA A 157 17.41 -8.98 4.27
C ALA A 157 16.11 -9.16 5.07
N ASP A 158 14.97 -8.80 4.48
CA ASP A 158 13.64 -8.96 5.04
C ASP A 158 13.25 -10.46 5.12
N PRO A 159 13.10 -11.03 6.33
CA PRO A 159 12.80 -12.44 6.50
C PRO A 159 11.35 -12.78 6.12
N GLU A 160 10.44 -11.82 6.11
CA GLU A 160 9.02 -12.04 5.86
C GLU A 160 8.75 -12.20 4.36
N ASP A 161 7.97 -13.20 3.96
CA ASP A 161 7.55 -13.34 2.56
C ASP A 161 6.21 -12.62 2.36
N SER A 162 6.28 -11.35 1.97
CA SER A 162 5.09 -10.50 1.81
C SER A 162 4.94 -9.96 0.37
N PRO A 163 3.71 -9.58 -0.03
CA PRO A 163 3.45 -8.94 -1.31
C PRO A 163 4.32 -7.68 -1.51
N GLU A 164 4.50 -6.84 -0.49
CA GLU A 164 5.35 -5.63 -0.56
C GLU A 164 6.78 -5.98 -0.96
N ARG A 165 7.35 -7.03 -0.35
CA ARG A 165 8.69 -7.51 -0.67
C ARG A 165 8.76 -8.06 -2.09
N ALA A 166 7.78 -8.86 -2.50
CA ALA A 166 7.77 -9.52 -3.80
C ALA A 166 7.68 -8.50 -4.95
N TYR A 167 6.74 -7.55 -4.87
CA TYR A 167 6.57 -6.50 -5.88
C TYR A 167 7.73 -5.52 -5.91
N THR A 168 8.30 -5.17 -4.76
CA THR A 168 9.51 -4.32 -4.71
C THR A 168 10.68 -4.97 -5.42
N ARG A 169 10.87 -6.27 -5.20
CA ARG A 169 11.92 -7.06 -5.87
C ARG A 169 11.68 -7.13 -7.38
N ALA A 170 10.44 -7.33 -7.82
CA ALA A 170 10.10 -7.33 -9.24
C ALA A 170 10.41 -5.99 -9.92
N LEU A 171 9.89 -4.89 -9.35
CA LEU A 171 10.08 -3.53 -9.84
C LEU A 171 11.56 -3.13 -9.86
N ALA A 172 12.28 -3.35 -8.77
CA ALA A 172 13.69 -2.99 -8.68
C ALA A 172 14.59 -3.83 -9.60
N SER A 173 14.28 -5.13 -9.77
CA SER A 173 15.03 -6.02 -10.68
C SER A 173 14.88 -5.56 -12.13
N PHE A 174 13.65 -5.27 -12.56
CA PHE A 174 13.38 -4.74 -13.89
C PHE A 174 14.06 -3.38 -14.09
N ARG A 175 13.97 -2.46 -13.12
CA ARG A 175 14.59 -1.13 -13.25
C ARG A 175 16.12 -1.17 -13.34
N LEU A 176 16.76 -2.18 -12.76
CA LEU A 176 18.21 -2.35 -12.84
C LEU A 176 18.69 -3.09 -14.09
N SER A 177 17.91 -4.06 -14.56
CA SER A 177 18.37 -5.02 -15.58
C SER A 177 17.63 -4.90 -16.90
N GLY A 178 16.53 -4.15 -16.94
CA GLY A 178 15.58 -4.14 -18.05
C GLY A 178 14.76 -5.44 -18.12
N PRO A 179 14.05 -5.66 -19.24
CA PRO A 179 13.38 -6.92 -19.51
C PRO A 179 14.42 -8.05 -19.59
N CYS A 180 14.33 -8.98 -18.64
CA CYS A 180 15.15 -10.18 -18.60
C CYS A 180 14.45 -11.30 -17.84
N ALA A 181 14.95 -12.53 -18.01
CA ALA A 181 14.42 -13.72 -17.35
C ALA A 181 14.37 -13.60 -15.82
N GLU A 182 15.35 -12.95 -15.19
CA GLU A 182 15.35 -12.72 -13.74
C GLU A 182 14.24 -11.78 -13.30
N ALA A 183 14.04 -10.65 -14.01
CA ALA A 183 12.97 -9.71 -13.73
C ALA A 183 11.59 -10.35 -13.95
N TYR A 184 11.45 -11.11 -15.04
CA TYR A 184 10.21 -11.83 -15.36
C TYR A 184 9.83 -12.84 -14.28
N LYS A 185 10.81 -13.63 -13.80
CA LYS A 185 10.59 -14.55 -12.67
C LYS A 185 10.21 -13.83 -11.39
N ALA A 186 10.78 -12.66 -11.14
CA ALA A 186 10.42 -11.85 -9.98
C ALA A 186 8.97 -11.34 -10.07
N VAL A 187 8.50 -10.94 -11.26
CA VAL A 187 7.09 -10.59 -11.50
C VAL A 187 6.18 -11.80 -11.28
N CYS A 188 6.49 -12.96 -11.87
CA CYS A 188 5.69 -14.17 -11.68
C CYS A 188 5.62 -14.58 -10.21
N SER A 189 6.73 -14.44 -9.48
CA SER A 189 6.78 -14.69 -8.04
C SER A 189 5.91 -13.69 -7.27
N ALA A 190 5.83 -12.43 -7.69
CA ALA A 190 4.99 -11.42 -7.05
C ALA A 190 3.51 -11.70 -7.27
N ILE A 191 3.12 -12.03 -8.51
CA ILE A 191 1.75 -12.48 -8.86
C ILE A 191 1.37 -13.71 -8.04
N ARG A 192 2.28 -14.67 -7.86
CA ARG A 192 2.00 -15.86 -7.03
C ARG A 192 1.76 -15.52 -5.55
N THR A 193 2.48 -14.53 -5.02
CA THR A 193 2.36 -14.13 -3.61
C THR A 193 1.03 -13.44 -3.33
N ASP A 194 0.51 -12.67 -4.28
CA ASP A 194 -0.80 -12.02 -4.22
C ASP A 194 -1.43 -12.03 -5.62
N PRO A 195 -2.29 -13.03 -5.92
CA PRO A 195 -2.90 -13.19 -7.24
C PRO A 195 -3.83 -12.06 -7.67
N ASP A 196 -4.42 -11.33 -6.73
CA ASP A 196 -5.47 -10.35 -7.00
C ASP A 196 -4.91 -8.92 -7.13
N LEU A 197 -3.86 -8.59 -6.37
CA LEU A 197 -3.19 -7.29 -6.40
C LEU A 197 -2.77 -6.78 -7.80
N PRO A 198 -2.27 -7.59 -8.76
CA PRO A 198 -1.90 -7.06 -10.06
C PRO A 198 -3.09 -6.45 -10.84
N PHE A 199 -4.32 -6.92 -10.60
CA PHE A 199 -5.52 -6.38 -11.24
C PHE A 199 -5.94 -5.03 -10.65
N LEU A 200 -5.73 -4.85 -9.35
CA LEU A 200 -5.91 -3.57 -8.66
C LEU A 200 -4.83 -2.57 -9.10
N MET A 201 -3.56 -2.99 -9.14
CA MET A 201 -2.42 -2.13 -9.54
C MET A 201 -2.52 -1.62 -10.98
N THR A 202 -3.17 -2.38 -11.87
CA THR A 202 -3.35 -2.03 -13.29
C THR A 202 -4.69 -1.36 -13.59
N GLY A 203 -5.55 -1.19 -12.57
CA GLY A 203 -6.89 -0.63 -12.73
C GLY A 203 -7.85 -1.50 -13.55
N ILE A 204 -7.55 -2.79 -13.73
CA ILE A 204 -8.47 -3.75 -14.36
C ILE A 204 -9.66 -4.01 -13.44
N TRP A 205 -9.38 -4.12 -12.15
CA TRP A 205 -10.40 -4.16 -11.11
C TRP A 205 -10.55 -2.78 -10.48
N GLU A 206 -11.78 -2.42 -10.19
CA GLU A 206 -12.07 -1.24 -9.39
C GLU A 206 -11.72 -1.54 -7.93
N LEU A 207 -11.28 -0.49 -7.24
CA LEU A 207 -11.09 -0.52 -5.79
C LEU A 207 -12.48 -0.60 -5.15
N ASP A 208 -12.75 -1.66 -4.38
CA ASP A 208 -14.04 -1.84 -3.70
C ASP A 208 -14.29 -0.70 -2.71
N ASP A 209 -15.49 -0.10 -2.73
CA ASP A 209 -15.88 0.96 -1.79
C ASP A 209 -16.16 0.42 -0.35
N GLU A 210 -16.18 -0.91 -0.14
CA GLU A 210 -16.45 -1.52 1.17
C GLU A 210 -15.16 -1.67 2.01
N PRO A 211 -15.05 -0.98 3.16
CA PRO A 211 -13.83 -0.98 3.96
C PRO A 211 -13.64 -2.32 4.69
N SER A 212 -12.50 -2.96 4.45
CA SER A 212 -11.96 -4.04 5.28
C SER A 212 -10.44 -3.88 5.41
N GLU A 213 -9.83 -4.35 6.49
CA GLU A 213 -8.37 -4.15 6.71
C GLU A 213 -7.50 -4.79 5.61
N GLU A 214 -7.92 -5.93 5.07
CA GLU A 214 -7.24 -6.62 3.97
C GLU A 214 -7.43 -5.87 2.64
N SER A 215 -8.65 -5.36 2.40
CA SER A 215 -8.94 -4.43 1.32
C SER A 215 -8.04 -3.19 1.42
N ASP A 216 -7.96 -2.54 2.57
CA ASP A 216 -7.20 -1.30 2.78
C ASP A 216 -5.70 -1.47 2.46
N ARG A 217 -5.11 -2.62 2.79
CA ARG A 217 -3.70 -2.90 2.48
C ARG A 217 -3.47 -3.09 0.97
N ALA A 218 -4.30 -3.89 0.31
CA ALA A 218 -4.21 -4.10 -1.13
C ALA A 218 -4.45 -2.78 -1.90
N HIS A 219 -5.39 -1.95 -1.43
CA HIS A 219 -5.66 -0.61 -1.94
C HIS A 219 -4.43 0.29 -1.80
N ALA A 220 -3.83 0.33 -0.61
CA ALA A 220 -2.61 1.09 -0.38
C ALA A 220 -1.46 0.64 -1.31
N MET A 221 -1.31 -0.67 -1.51
CA MET A 221 -0.31 -1.23 -2.42
C MET A 221 -0.56 -0.83 -3.87
N ALA A 222 -1.81 -0.89 -4.33
CA ALA A 222 -2.19 -0.43 -5.67
C ALA A 222 -1.84 1.05 -5.89
N LEU A 223 -2.13 1.91 -4.91
CA LEU A 223 -1.80 3.34 -4.97
C LEU A 223 -0.30 3.62 -4.96
N VAL A 224 0.49 2.83 -4.23
CA VAL A 224 1.95 3.04 -4.13
C VAL A 224 2.71 2.45 -5.32
N PHE A 225 2.32 1.26 -5.80
CA PHE A 225 3.04 0.55 -6.86
C PHE A 225 2.44 0.70 -8.25
N GLY A 226 1.13 0.92 -8.39
CA GLY A 226 0.47 1.10 -9.70
C GLY A 226 1.14 2.15 -10.57
N PRO A 227 1.39 3.38 -10.07
CA PRO A 227 2.09 4.43 -10.83
C PRO A 227 3.52 4.05 -11.26
N LEU A 228 4.14 3.06 -10.60
CA LEU A 228 5.46 2.54 -10.98
C LEU A 228 5.40 1.56 -12.15
N LEU A 229 4.27 0.91 -12.40
CA LEU A 229 4.06 0.09 -13.59
C LEU A 229 3.87 0.96 -14.85
N GLU A 230 3.26 2.14 -14.68
CA GLU A 230 2.78 2.98 -15.78
C GLU A 230 3.73 4.14 -16.14
N GLN A 231 5.00 4.10 -15.69
CA GLN A 231 5.94 5.21 -15.92
C GLN A 231 6.17 5.53 -17.41
N ASP A 232 6.12 4.51 -18.27
CA ASP A 232 6.22 4.65 -19.72
C ASP A 232 5.54 3.48 -20.44
N GLU A 233 5.18 3.67 -21.71
CA GLU A 233 4.45 2.68 -22.51
C GLU A 233 5.16 1.33 -22.60
N GLN A 234 6.49 1.30 -22.68
CA GLN A 234 7.26 0.06 -22.81
C GLN A 234 7.27 -0.71 -21.49
N THR A 235 7.47 0.00 -20.38
CA THR A 235 7.39 -0.57 -19.03
C THR A 235 5.98 -1.11 -18.78
N ALA A 236 4.94 -0.33 -19.07
CA ALA A 236 3.56 -0.72 -18.87
C ALA A 236 3.22 -1.99 -19.68
N ALA A 237 3.58 -2.03 -20.97
CA ALA A 237 3.36 -3.21 -21.81
C ALA A 237 4.05 -4.47 -21.27
N TRP A 238 5.29 -4.33 -20.78
CA TRP A 238 6.06 -5.45 -20.25
C TRP A 238 5.47 -6.01 -18.95
N PHE A 239 5.06 -5.16 -18.01
CA PHE A 239 4.40 -5.62 -16.78
C PHE A 239 2.98 -6.14 -17.02
N ASN A 240 2.23 -5.54 -17.95
CA ASN A 240 0.85 -5.94 -18.23
C ASN A 240 0.75 -7.28 -18.93
N THR A 241 1.72 -7.67 -19.75
CA THR A 241 1.69 -8.95 -20.49
C THR A 241 1.54 -10.17 -19.56
N PRO A 242 2.41 -10.39 -18.55
CA PRO A 242 2.22 -11.51 -17.62
C PRO A 242 0.94 -11.39 -16.79
N ILE A 243 0.50 -10.17 -16.44
CA ILE A 243 -0.75 -9.94 -15.70
C ILE A 243 -1.97 -10.35 -16.53
N LEU A 244 -2.03 -9.96 -17.79
CA LEU A 244 -3.13 -10.31 -18.71
C LEU A 244 -3.15 -11.81 -19.01
N ILE A 245 -1.99 -12.43 -19.22
CA ILE A 245 -1.91 -13.89 -19.41
C ILE A 245 -2.41 -14.61 -18.15
N PHE A 246 -1.95 -14.19 -16.97
CA PHE A 246 -2.41 -14.76 -15.71
C PHE A 246 -3.92 -14.61 -15.53
N GLY A 247 -4.46 -13.40 -15.70
CA GLY A 247 -5.89 -13.15 -15.58
C GLY A 247 -6.74 -13.90 -16.58
N PHE A 248 -6.23 -14.15 -17.79
CA PHE A 248 -6.90 -14.99 -18.77
C PHE A 248 -6.95 -16.46 -18.31
N LEU A 249 -5.81 -16.98 -17.83
CA LEU A 249 -5.72 -18.36 -17.34
C LEU A 249 -6.59 -18.61 -16.11
N THR A 250 -6.78 -17.60 -15.26
CA THR A 250 -7.57 -17.72 -14.02
C THR A 250 -8.97 -17.10 -14.13
N GLU A 251 -9.44 -16.77 -15.33
CA GLU A 251 -10.77 -16.18 -15.56
C GLU A 251 -11.07 -14.87 -14.77
N ARG A 252 -10.03 -14.09 -14.45
CA ARG A 252 -10.13 -12.81 -13.69
C ARG A 252 -10.27 -11.58 -14.58
N LEU A 253 -10.08 -11.71 -15.88
CA LEU A 253 -10.26 -10.59 -16.81
C LEU A 253 -11.74 -10.32 -17.11
N PRO A 254 -12.14 -9.05 -17.27
CA PRO A 254 -13.43 -8.70 -17.85
C PRO A 254 -13.62 -9.38 -19.21
N GLU A 255 -14.86 -9.81 -19.52
CA GLU A 255 -15.16 -10.60 -20.73
C GLU A 255 -14.68 -9.90 -22.02
N GLU A 256 -14.86 -8.59 -22.12
CA GLU A 256 -14.42 -7.80 -23.28
C GLU A 256 -12.88 -7.79 -23.43
N MET A 257 -12.14 -7.77 -22.31
CA MET A 257 -10.67 -7.85 -22.33
C MET A 257 -10.21 -9.25 -22.71
N ALA A 258 -10.82 -10.30 -22.13
CA ALA A 258 -10.47 -11.68 -22.45
C ALA A 258 -10.68 -12.00 -23.94
N GLN A 259 -11.80 -11.56 -24.53
CA GLN A 259 -12.11 -11.78 -25.94
C GLN A 259 -11.16 -11.04 -26.90
N SER A 260 -10.59 -9.92 -26.47
CA SER A 260 -9.66 -9.13 -27.29
C SER A 260 -8.19 -9.51 -27.09
N LEU A 261 -7.85 -10.17 -25.98
CA LEU A 261 -6.48 -10.56 -25.65
C LEU A 261 -5.92 -11.62 -26.61
N GLU A 262 -6.69 -12.67 -26.90
CA GLU A 262 -6.26 -13.74 -27.82
C GLU A 262 -5.82 -13.21 -29.20
N PRO A 263 -6.64 -12.40 -29.92
CA PRO A 263 -6.21 -11.79 -31.17
C PRO A 263 -4.97 -10.90 -31.05
N GLN A 264 -4.85 -10.12 -29.98
CA GLN A 264 -3.71 -9.22 -29.77
C GLN A 264 -2.41 -10.00 -29.55
N LEU A 265 -2.47 -11.08 -28.77
CA LEU A 265 -1.32 -11.95 -28.56
C LEU A 265 -1.00 -12.77 -29.81
N ASP A 266 -1.99 -13.20 -30.60
CA ASP A 266 -1.76 -13.81 -31.91
C ASP A 266 -1.01 -12.83 -32.85
N GLU A 267 -1.41 -11.55 -32.91
CA GLU A 267 -0.72 -10.51 -33.69
C GLU A 267 0.72 -10.25 -33.21
N ALA A 268 0.97 -10.36 -31.91
CA ALA A 268 2.30 -10.25 -31.30
C ALA A 268 3.16 -11.53 -31.44
N GLY A 269 2.62 -12.61 -32.02
CA GLY A 269 3.32 -13.90 -32.18
C GLY A 269 3.35 -14.76 -30.91
N MET A 270 2.49 -14.45 -29.94
CA MET A 270 2.40 -15.09 -28.62
C MET A 270 1.18 -15.99 -28.44
N GLY A 271 0.20 -15.98 -29.34
CA GLY A 271 -1.05 -16.71 -29.10
C GLY A 271 -0.95 -18.24 -29.13
N ASP A 272 0.04 -18.82 -29.82
CA ASP A 272 0.37 -20.24 -29.67
C ASP A 272 0.81 -20.58 -28.23
N MET A 273 1.56 -19.68 -27.59
CA MET A 273 2.00 -19.87 -26.21
C MET A 273 0.83 -19.77 -25.23
N LEU A 274 -0.10 -18.85 -25.44
CA LEU A 274 -1.32 -18.74 -24.64
C LEU A 274 -2.16 -20.03 -24.72
N LYS A 275 -2.36 -20.57 -25.93
CA LYS A 275 -3.09 -21.83 -26.16
C LYS A 275 -2.40 -23.03 -25.50
N ILE A 276 -1.06 -23.07 -25.53
CA ILE A 276 -0.28 -24.09 -24.82
C ILE A 276 -0.47 -23.95 -23.31
N ALA A 277 -0.37 -22.73 -22.77
CA ALA A 277 -0.54 -22.46 -21.34
C ALA A 277 -1.93 -22.86 -20.85
N GLN A 278 -2.99 -22.49 -21.58
CA GLN A 278 -4.36 -22.89 -21.27
C GLN A 278 -4.54 -24.41 -21.32
N GLY A 279 -4.05 -25.08 -22.38
CA GLY A 279 -4.12 -26.53 -22.49
C GLY A 279 -3.33 -27.28 -21.41
N GLN A 280 -2.21 -26.70 -20.92
CA GLN A 280 -1.46 -27.23 -19.78
C GLN A 280 -2.27 -27.11 -18.49
N LEU A 281 -2.87 -25.94 -18.23
CA LEU A 281 -3.70 -25.71 -17.05
C LEU A 281 -4.90 -26.67 -17.03
N ASP A 282 -5.63 -26.77 -18.14
CA ASP A 282 -6.77 -27.71 -18.29
C ASP A 282 -6.36 -29.16 -18.02
N ALA A 283 -5.21 -29.59 -18.53
CA ALA A 283 -4.71 -30.94 -18.33
C ALA A 283 -4.30 -31.23 -16.87
N LEU A 284 -3.85 -30.21 -16.14
CA LEU A 284 -3.50 -30.31 -14.72
C LEU A 284 -4.77 -30.29 -13.85
N LEU A 285 -5.77 -29.48 -14.21
CA LEU A 285 -7.05 -29.42 -13.51
C LEU A 285 -7.89 -30.69 -13.73
N GLN A 286 -7.84 -31.32 -14.90
CA GLN A 286 -8.53 -32.60 -15.17
C GLN A 286 -8.02 -33.78 -14.31
N GLN A 287 -6.82 -33.66 -13.73
CA GLN A 287 -6.26 -34.67 -12.82
C GLN A 287 -6.80 -34.52 -11.40
N ASP A 288 -7.57 -33.47 -11.13
CA ASP A 288 -8.13 -33.17 -9.82
C ASP A 288 -9.64 -32.97 -9.85
N THR A 289 -10.30 -33.35 -8.76
CA THR A 289 -11.77 -33.33 -8.64
C THR A 289 -12.31 -32.12 -7.87
N GLU A 290 -11.42 -31.41 -7.16
CA GLU A 290 -11.75 -30.18 -6.43
C GLU A 290 -11.05 -28.99 -7.09
N GLN A 291 -11.83 -28.09 -7.68
CA GLN A 291 -11.36 -26.84 -8.28
C GLN A 291 -11.18 -25.79 -7.18
N ASP A 292 -10.10 -25.91 -6.43
CA ASP A 292 -9.67 -24.94 -5.43
C ASP A 292 -9.05 -23.70 -6.11
N PRO A 293 -9.58 -22.48 -5.91
CA PRO A 293 -9.05 -21.25 -6.52
C PRO A 293 -7.56 -21.03 -6.27
N ASP A 294 -7.08 -21.23 -5.04
CA ASP A 294 -5.67 -21.05 -4.66
C ASP A 294 -4.75 -21.97 -5.49
N ARG A 295 -5.25 -23.16 -5.83
CA ARG A 295 -4.52 -24.11 -6.65
C ARG A 295 -4.52 -23.73 -8.12
N ILE A 296 -5.62 -23.18 -8.64
CA ILE A 296 -5.66 -22.63 -10.00
C ILE A 296 -4.59 -21.54 -10.12
N ASP A 297 -4.47 -20.68 -9.10
CA ASP A 297 -3.50 -19.58 -9.06
C ASP A 297 -2.06 -20.08 -9.02
N ASP A 298 -1.78 -21.04 -8.15
CA ASP A 298 -0.46 -21.67 -8.07
C ASP A 298 -0.04 -22.30 -9.41
N LEU A 299 -0.94 -23.05 -10.06
CA LEU A 299 -0.67 -23.70 -11.34
C LEU A 299 -0.51 -22.68 -12.47
N ALA A 300 -1.38 -21.66 -12.54
CA ALA A 300 -1.31 -20.60 -13.54
C ALA A 300 0.00 -19.79 -13.38
N ALA A 301 0.41 -19.46 -12.15
CA ALA A 301 1.66 -18.77 -11.88
C ALA A 301 2.90 -19.63 -12.24
N GLU A 302 2.84 -20.95 -12.03
CA GLU A 302 3.89 -21.88 -12.44
C GLU A 302 4.01 -22.00 -13.96
N ILE A 303 2.89 -22.07 -14.67
CA ILE A 303 2.85 -22.08 -16.14
C ILE A 303 3.43 -20.76 -16.66
N LEU A 304 2.99 -19.63 -16.11
CA LEU A 304 3.48 -18.31 -16.48
C LEU A 304 5.00 -18.22 -16.33
N ALA A 305 5.54 -18.65 -15.19
CA ALA A 305 6.99 -18.65 -14.95
C ALA A 305 7.79 -19.53 -15.93
N GLN A 306 7.17 -20.56 -16.53
CA GLN A 306 7.80 -21.44 -17.52
C GLN A 306 7.80 -20.85 -18.93
N MET A 307 6.88 -19.92 -19.25
CA MET A 307 6.82 -19.29 -20.57
C MET A 307 8.09 -18.46 -20.86
N GLY A 308 8.71 -17.90 -19.81
CA GLY A 308 9.94 -17.12 -19.92
C GLY A 308 9.69 -15.69 -20.42
N ASP A 309 10.74 -14.87 -20.41
CA ASP A 309 10.70 -13.49 -20.92
C ASP A 309 10.53 -13.48 -22.45
N PHE A 310 9.68 -12.59 -22.96
CA PHE A 310 9.24 -12.52 -24.36
C PHE A 310 9.97 -11.43 -25.15
#